data_AF-A0A1Q7CMW5-F1
#
_entry.id   AF-A0A1Q7CMW5-F1
#
_cell.length_a   1.000
_cell.length_b   1.000
_cell.length_c   1.000
_cell.angle_alpha   90.00
_cell.angle_beta   90.00
_cell.angle_gamma   90.00
#
_symmetry.space_group_name_H-M   'P 1'
#
loop_
_entity.id
_entity.type
_entity.pdbx_description
1 polymer ?
#
loop_
_entity_poly.entity_id
_entity_poly.type
_entity_poly.pdbx_seq_one_letter_code
_entity_poly.pdbx_strand_id
1 'polypeptide(L)'
;MVERPASFSLAQLKSYPSRSQVTQLQCEEGWSYIAEWIGVPLSHVLEVVGIHPQARYVVYFSIDPNWWESIDMADALHPQTFLTYGMNDNELPVGNGGPLRMRLPASSGTRA
;
A
#
# COMPACT_ATOMS: atom_id res chain seq x y z
N MET A 1 0.22 -13.06 11.36
CA MET A 1 -0.16 -13.30 12.77
C MET A 1 -0.01 -11.97 13.49
N VAL A 2 -1.09 -11.45 14.07
CA VAL A 2 -1.10 -10.15 14.77
C VAL A 2 -1.71 -10.34 16.16
N GLU A 3 -1.27 -9.54 17.12
CA GLU A 3 -1.77 -9.57 18.48
C GLU A 3 -3.20 -9.03 18.56
N ARG A 4 -3.51 -8.00 17.77
CA ARG A 4 -4.79 -7.29 17.79
C ARG A 4 -5.38 -7.20 16.38
N PRO A 5 -6.16 -8.21 15.95
CA PRO A 5 -6.93 -8.10 14.71
C PRO A 5 -7.85 -6.88 14.78
N ALA A 6 -7.75 -6.00 13.77
CA ALA A 6 -8.51 -4.76 13.72
C ALA A 6 -8.99 -4.48 12.30
N SER A 7 -10.12 -3.79 12.21
CA SER A 7 -10.67 -3.27 10.96
C SER A 7 -10.52 -1.75 10.95
N PHE A 8 -9.91 -1.21 9.90
CA PHE A 8 -9.70 0.23 9.75
C PHE A 8 -10.62 0.77 8.67
N SER A 9 -11.33 1.86 8.98
CA SER A 9 -12.02 2.63 7.94
C SER A 9 -11.02 3.50 7.16
N LEU A 10 -11.39 3.90 5.94
CA LEU A 10 -10.57 4.81 5.15
C LEU A 10 -10.29 6.13 5.90
N ALA A 11 -11.28 6.64 6.64
CA ALA A 11 -11.12 7.84 7.46
C ALA A 11 -10.10 7.64 8.60
N GLN A 12 -10.05 6.46 9.21
CA GLN A 12 -9.03 6.13 10.21
C GLN A 12 -7.64 6.06 9.58
N LEU A 13 -7.50 5.43 8.40
CA LEU A 13 -6.22 5.39 7.70
C LEU A 13 -5.72 6.79 7.30
N LYS A 14 -6.63 7.68 6.91
CA LYS A 14 -6.33 9.10 6.63
C LYS A 14 -5.95 9.90 7.89
N SER A 15 -6.29 9.41 9.08
CA SER A 15 -5.94 10.07 10.36
C SER A 15 -4.53 9.72 10.87
N TYR A 16 -3.92 8.64 10.35
CA TYR A 16 -2.56 8.26 10.68
C TYR A 16 -1.52 9.14 9.98
N PRO A 17 -0.24 9.12 10.41
CA PRO A 17 0.82 9.88 9.77
C PRO A 17 0.92 9.54 8.27
N SER A 18 0.46 10.47 7.44
CA SER A 18 0.52 10.36 5.99
C SER A 18 1.93 10.70 5.50
N ARG A 19 2.40 9.99 4.48
CA ARG A 19 3.59 10.34 3.70
C ARG A 19 3.21 10.52 2.25
N SER A 20 3.89 11.44 1.58
CA SER A 20 3.87 11.53 0.13
C SER A 20 5.18 11.03 -0.46
N GLN A 21 5.10 10.34 -1.59
CA GLN A 21 6.26 9.91 -2.36
C GLN A 21 5.99 10.10 -3.85
N VAL A 22 6.82 10.93 -4.49
CA VAL A 22 6.84 11.05 -5.95
C VAL A 22 7.64 9.88 -6.51
N THR A 23 7.00 9.08 -7.35
CA THR A 23 7.64 7.91 -7.96
C THR A 23 7.32 7.84 -9.45
N GLN A 24 8.34 7.52 -10.25
CA GLN A 24 8.14 7.18 -11.65
C GLN A 24 7.68 5.72 -11.73
N LEU A 25 6.47 5.51 -12.24
CA LEU A 25 6.01 4.18 -12.61
C LEU A 25 6.44 3.91 -14.05
N GLN A 26 7.21 2.85 -14.24
CA GLN A 26 7.64 2.39 -15.54
C GLN A 26 6.86 1.11 -15.89
N CYS A 27 6.15 1.15 -17.01
CA CYS A 27 5.54 -0.05 -17.57
C CYS A 27 6.54 -0.74 -18.49
N GLU A 28 6.48 -2.07 -18.51
CA GLU A 28 7.28 -2.90 -19.42
C GLU A 28 6.93 -2.64 -20.89
N GLU A 29 5.75 -2.08 -21.17
CA GLU A 29 5.26 -1.70 -22.49
C GLU A 29 5.84 -0.36 -23.01
N GLY A 30 6.79 0.24 -22.29
CA GLY A 30 7.57 1.40 -22.77
C GLY A 30 6.98 2.78 -22.44
N TRP A 31 5.85 2.84 -21.74
CA TRP A 31 5.33 4.08 -21.18
C TRP A 31 5.77 4.25 -19.72
N SER A 32 5.96 5.50 -19.29
CA SER A 32 6.20 5.83 -17.89
C SER A 32 5.45 7.09 -17.51
N TYR A 33 5.04 7.17 -16.24
CA TYR A 33 4.47 8.39 -15.70
C TYR A 33 5.05 8.67 -14.32
N ILE A 34 5.14 9.94 -13.97
CA ILE A 34 5.52 10.39 -12.63
C ILE A 34 4.23 10.76 -11.92
N ALA A 35 4.04 10.19 -10.74
CA ALA A 35 2.92 10.54 -9.88
C ALA A 35 3.40 10.67 -8.44
N GLU A 36 2.81 11.63 -7.73
CA GLU A 36 2.86 11.67 -6.28
C GLU A 36 1.83 10.71 -5.71
N TRP A 37 2.27 9.87 -4.78
CA TRP A 37 1.44 8.91 -4.05
C TRP A 37 1.34 9.36 -2.60
N ILE A 38 0.13 9.45 -2.06
CA ILE A 38 -0.12 9.91 -0.69
C ILE A 38 -0.82 8.79 0.08
N GLY A 39 -0.27 8.42 1.23
CA GLY A 39 -0.81 7.30 2.00
C GLY A 39 -0.18 7.13 3.37
N VAL A 40 -0.61 6.09 4.07
CA VAL A 40 -0.02 5.68 5.36
C VAL A 40 1.02 4.58 5.12
N PRO A 41 2.21 4.65 5.73
CA PRO A 41 3.19 3.55 5.68
C PRO A 41 2.59 2.27 6.24
N LEU A 42 2.76 1.15 5.54
CA LEU A 42 2.22 -0.14 5.99
C LEU A 42 2.85 -0.57 7.33
N SER A 43 4.13 -0.26 7.52
CA SER A 43 4.86 -0.50 8.78
C SER A 43 4.14 0.10 10.00
N HIS A 44 3.57 1.30 9.87
CA HIS A 44 2.83 1.94 10.96
C HIS A 44 1.55 1.18 11.30
N VAL A 45 0.82 0.72 10.28
CA VAL A 45 -0.40 -0.07 10.49
C VAL A 45 -0.07 -1.41 11.15
N LEU A 46 1.03 -2.06 10.73
CA LEU A 46 1.51 -3.32 11.31
C LEU A 46 1.96 -3.16 12.76
N GLU A 47 2.54 -2.02 13.11
CA GLU A 47 2.90 -1.68 14.49
C GLU A 47 1.65 -1.48 15.36
N VAL A 48 0.63 -0.77 14.86
CA VAL A 48 -0.64 -0.55 15.57
C VAL A 48 -1.33 -1.87 15.91
N VAL A 49 -1.38 -2.82 14.98
CA VAL A 49 -2.01 -4.14 15.22
C VAL A 49 -1.13 -5.10 16.03
N GLY A 50 0.13 -4.73 16.31
CA GLY A 50 1.08 -5.57 17.03
C GLY A 50 1.47 -6.80 16.22
N ILE A 51 2.27 -6.62 15.18
CA ILE A 51 2.76 -7.75 14.39
C ILE A 51 3.67 -8.67 15.21
N HIS A 52 3.42 -9.99 15.14
CA HIS A 52 4.27 -10.95 15.85
C HIS A 52 5.66 -11.06 15.20
N PRO A 53 6.73 -11.22 15.99
CA PRO A 53 8.10 -11.39 15.48
C PRO A 53 8.29 -12.61 14.55
N GLN A 54 7.39 -13.60 14.63
CA GLN A 54 7.41 -14.79 13.80
C GLN A 54 6.67 -14.63 12.46
N ALA A 55 5.97 -13.50 12.25
CA ALA A 55 5.27 -13.24 10.99
C ALA A 55 6.28 -12.96 9.87
N ARG A 56 6.18 -13.73 8.77
CA ARG A 56 7.13 -13.66 7.65
C ARG A 56 6.56 -13.03 6.38
N TYR A 57 5.24 -13.09 6.24
CA TYR A 57 4.55 -12.66 5.02
C TYR A 57 3.32 -11.85 5.39
N VAL A 58 3.00 -10.88 4.54
CA VAL A 58 1.73 -10.15 4.54
C VAL A 58 0.99 -10.55 3.28
N VAL A 59 -0.25 -11.01 3.44
CA VAL A 59 -1.14 -11.33 2.35
C VAL A 59 -2.21 -10.24 2.30
N TYR A 60 -2.46 -9.70 1.12
CA TYR A 60 -3.54 -8.74 0.90
C TYR A 60 -4.42 -9.19 -0.26
N PHE A 61 -5.69 -8.85 -0.15
CA PHE A 61 -6.72 -9.22 -1.10
C PHE A 61 -7.25 -7.95 -1.75
N SER A 62 -7.45 -8.00 -3.06
CA SER A 62 -8.18 -6.95 -3.75
C SER A 62 -9.68 -7.07 -3.48
N ILE A 63 -10.43 -6.07 -3.92
CA ILE A 63 -11.89 -6.15 -3.99
C ILE A 63 -12.35 -7.25 -4.96
N ASP A 64 -11.51 -7.58 -5.95
CA ASP A 64 -11.74 -8.71 -6.83
C ASP A 64 -11.46 -10.02 -6.09
N PRO A 65 -12.47 -10.91 -5.94
CA PRO A 65 -12.39 -12.06 -5.05
C PRO A 65 -11.35 -13.12 -5.47
N ASN A 66 -10.89 -13.07 -6.73
CA ASN A 66 -9.89 -14.00 -7.26
C ASN A 66 -8.47 -13.42 -7.27
N TRP A 67 -8.28 -12.20 -6.78
CA TRP A 67 -7.00 -11.52 -6.83
C TRP A 67 -6.47 -11.26 -5.42
N TRP A 68 -5.33 -11.88 -5.15
CA TRP A 68 -4.60 -11.74 -3.90
C TRP A 68 -3.12 -11.81 -4.19
N GLU A 69 -2.36 -11.12 -3.35
CA GLU A 69 -0.91 -11.06 -3.47
C GLU A 69 -0.29 -11.20 -2.09
N SER A 70 0.99 -11.58 -2.08
CA SER A 70 1.76 -11.70 -0.86
C SER A 70 3.11 -11.06 -1.00
N ILE A 71 3.54 -10.40 0.08
CA ILE A 71 4.86 -9.79 0.18
C ILE A 71 5.56 -10.33 1.42
N ASP A 72 6.89 -10.36 1.36
CA ASP A 72 7.68 -10.68 2.54
C ASP A 72 7.62 -9.53 3.56
N MET A 73 8.05 -9.83 4.80
CA MET A 73 8.03 -8.83 5.87
C MET A 73 9.00 -7.68 5.64
N ALA A 74 10.10 -7.90 4.90
CA ALA A 74 11.07 -6.84 4.63
C ALA A 74 10.48 -5.79 3.70
N ASP A 75 9.78 -6.23 2.65
CA ASP A 75 8.99 -5.39 1.75
C ASP A 75 7.83 -4.71 2.50
N ALA A 76 7.10 -5.46 3.34
CA ALA A 76 5.98 -4.90 4.09
C ALA A 76 6.40 -3.77 5.06
N LEU A 77 7.58 -3.90 5.66
CA LEU A 77 8.16 -2.90 6.57
C LEU A 77 8.98 -1.83 5.84
N HIS A 78 9.14 -1.95 4.52
CA HIS A 78 9.94 -1.01 3.75
C HIS A 78 9.33 0.40 3.81
N PRO A 79 10.15 1.46 3.97
CA PRO A 79 9.65 2.83 4.07
C PRO A 79 8.95 3.35 2.81
N GLN A 80 9.10 2.65 1.68
CA GLN A 80 8.42 2.93 0.40
C GLN A 80 7.17 2.05 0.18
N THR A 81 6.74 1.30 1.19
CA THR A 81 5.51 0.50 1.14
C THR A 81 4.38 1.24 1.84
N PHE A 82 3.34 1.56 1.08
CA PHE A 82 2.24 2.41 1.56
C PHE A 82 0.87 1.83 1.22
N LEU A 83 -0.08 2.06 2.12
CA LEU A 83 -1.50 2.06 1.81
C LEU A 83 -1.86 3.45 1.29
N THR A 84 -1.98 3.55 -0.03
CA THR A 84 -2.18 4.80 -0.77
C THR A 84 -3.66 5.07 -0.95
N TYR A 85 -4.09 6.28 -0.60
CA TYR A 85 -5.47 6.76 -0.78
C TYR A 85 -5.54 8.11 -1.51
N GLY A 86 -4.39 8.68 -1.88
CA GLY A 86 -4.30 9.93 -2.65
C GLY A 86 -3.24 9.87 -3.74
N MET A 87 -3.44 10.68 -4.78
CA MET A 87 -2.54 10.82 -5.92
C MET A 87 -2.52 12.27 -6.40
N ASN A 88 -1.33 12.87 -6.58
CA ASN A 88 -1.14 14.25 -7.06
C ASN A 88 -2.04 15.27 -6.33
N ASP A 89 -1.92 15.38 -5.00
CA ASP A 89 -2.76 16.22 -4.12
C ASP A 89 -4.28 15.96 -4.15
N ASN A 90 -4.75 14.93 -4.85
CA ASN A 90 -6.15 14.56 -4.98
C ASN A 90 -6.43 13.18 -4.38
N GLU A 91 -7.71 12.81 -4.27
CA GLU A 91 -8.09 11.44 -3.93
C GLU A 91 -7.63 10.46 -5.02
N LEU A 92 -7.29 9.24 -4.61
CA LEU A 92 -6.83 8.21 -5.54
C LEU A 92 -7.95 7.88 -6.55
N PRO A 93 -7.75 8.10 -7.86
CA PRO A 93 -8.77 7.79 -8.85
C PRO A 93 -9.08 6.30 -8.90
N VAL A 94 -10.33 5.94 -9.20
CA VAL A 94 -10.77 4.53 -9.31
C VAL A 94 -9.93 3.78 -10.36
N GLY A 95 -9.62 4.42 -11.50
CA GLY A 95 -8.77 3.82 -12.55
C GLY A 95 -7.33 3.52 -12.11
N ASN A 96 -6.87 4.10 -10.99
CA ASN A 96 -5.56 3.85 -10.41
C ASN A 96 -5.61 2.92 -9.19
N GLY A 97 -6.77 2.31 -8.89
CA GLY A 97 -6.98 1.45 -7.72
C GLY A 97 -7.55 2.20 -6.51
N GLY A 98 -8.20 3.34 -6.72
CA GLY A 98 -8.98 4.01 -5.69
C GLY A 98 -10.11 3.13 -5.16
N PRO A 99 -10.54 3.31 -3.90
CA PRO A 99 -10.16 4.37 -2.96
C PRO A 99 -8.91 4.05 -2.10
N LEU A 100 -8.37 2.83 -2.19
CA LEU A 100 -7.20 2.40 -1.42
C LEU A 100 -6.39 1.39 -2.23
N ARG A 101 -5.09 1.63 -2.38
CA ARG A 101 -4.17 0.76 -3.10
C ARG A 101 -2.90 0.48 -2.31
N MET A 102 -2.41 -0.76 -2.36
CA MET A 102 -1.07 -1.08 -1.87
C MET A 102 -0.01 -0.67 -2.90
N ARG A 103 1.01 0.06 -2.45
CA ARG A 103 2.21 0.42 -3.24
C ARG A 103 3.43 -0.21 -2.60
N LEU A 104 4.29 -0.79 -3.44
CA LEU A 104 5.53 -1.44 -3.06
C LEU A 104 6.75 -0.66 -3.61
N PRO A 105 7.95 -0.85 -3.05
CA PRO A 105 9.14 -0.05 -3.37
C PRO A 105 9.59 -0.20 -4.83
N ALA A 106 9.42 -1.40 -5.38
CA ALA A 106 9.93 -1.80 -6.69
C ALA A 106 8.86 -2.42 -7.60
N SER A 107 7.58 -2.11 -7.40
CA SER A 107 6.55 -2.61 -8.30
C SER A 107 6.71 -1.97 -9.68
N SER A 108 7.17 -2.74 -10.66
CA SER A 108 6.76 -2.54 -12.06
C SER A 108 5.23 -2.42 -12.09
N GLY A 109 4.69 -1.65 -13.04
CA GLY A 109 3.27 -1.28 -13.09
C GLY A 109 2.24 -2.42 -13.03
N THR A 110 2.69 -3.66 -13.13
CA THR A 110 1.92 -4.91 -13.17
C THR A 110 1.45 -5.44 -11.82
N ARG A 111 2.07 -5.04 -10.69
CA ARG A 111 1.54 -5.37 -9.35
C ARG A 111 0.48 -4.34 -8.96
N ALA A 112 -0.73 -4.51 -9.50
CA ALA A 112 -1.90 -3.68 -9.26
C ALA A 112 -3.01 -4.52 -8.62
#